data_AF-A0A534ZMF3-F1
#
_entry.id   AF-A0A534ZMF3-F1
#
_cell.length_a   1.000
_cell.length_b   1.000
_cell.length_c   1.000
_cell.angle_alpha   90.00
_cell.angle_beta   90.00
_cell.angle_gamma   90.00
#
_symmetry.space_group_name_H-M   'P 1'
#
loop_
_entity.id
_entity.type
_entity.pdbx_description
1 polymer ?
#
loop_
_entity_poly.entity_id
_entity_poly.type
_entity_poly.pdbx_seq_one_letter_code
_entity_poly.pdbx_strand_id
1 'polypeptide(L)'
;MTDEARLRLAESRRLLDAGDIDHATTLLDQLTRQPDRDVAGEAWLLIGAARYRTDDEAGALAAWQEAANAGGSNAWLGSRRVAEQLVRDGKLEDAIGAYREADRRAPPDERGPIANRIAWLLKETGHDFASRRQFNRARGAYGSYAAYVTWGLIAICVGVYVIDTALARGANGGPLTQA
;
A
#
# COMPACT_ATOMS: atom_id res chain seq x y z
N MET A 1 16.87 18.79 -0.50
CA MET A 1 16.78 18.90 -1.97
C MET A 1 16.89 20.33 -2.45
N THR A 2 17.90 20.63 -3.27
CA THR A 2 18.07 21.91 -3.98
C THR A 2 17.09 22.04 -5.15
N ASP A 3 16.73 23.26 -5.54
CA ASP A 3 15.81 23.49 -6.68
C ASP A 3 16.35 22.95 -8.00
N GLU A 4 17.67 23.00 -8.23
CA GLU A 4 18.29 22.43 -9.43
C GLU A 4 18.11 20.90 -9.51
N ALA A 5 18.37 20.17 -8.42
CA ALA A 5 18.14 18.73 -8.37
C ALA A 5 16.67 18.36 -8.63
N ARG A 6 15.72 19.16 -8.09
CA ARG A 6 14.29 18.98 -8.35
C ARG A 6 13.95 19.17 -9.83
N LEU A 7 14.51 20.20 -10.47
CA LEU A 7 14.32 20.45 -11.90
C LEU A 7 14.89 19.32 -12.76
N ARG A 8 16.08 18.82 -12.43
CA ARG A 8 16.69 17.69 -13.16
C ARG A 8 15.89 16.39 -13.00
N LEU A 9 15.32 16.12 -11.83
CA LEU A 9 14.40 15.00 -11.62
C LEU A 9 13.12 15.14 -12.45
N ALA A 10 12.54 16.34 -12.49
CA ALA A 10 11.36 16.63 -13.31
C ALA A 10 11.65 16.46 -14.80
N GLU A 11 12.79 16.96 -15.29
CA GLU A 11 13.20 16.79 -16.69
C GLU A 11 13.47 15.32 -17.02
N SER A 12 14.13 14.57 -16.13
CA SER A 12 14.35 13.14 -16.31
C SER A 12 13.03 12.38 -16.46
N ARG A 13 12.02 12.71 -15.63
CA ARG A 13 10.66 12.13 -15.75
C ARG A 13 10.02 12.47 -17.11
N ARG A 14 10.13 13.72 -17.54
CA ARG A 14 9.63 14.15 -18.86
C ARG A 14 10.27 13.36 -20.01
N LEU A 15 11.59 13.17 -19.98
CA LEU A 15 12.31 12.37 -20.97
C LEU A 15 11.85 10.91 -20.93
N LEU A 16 11.69 10.32 -19.73
CA LEU A 16 11.16 8.98 -19.56
C LEU A 16 9.73 8.83 -20.09
N ASP A 17 8.89 9.84 -19.97
CA ASP A 17 7.52 9.86 -20.50
C ASP A 17 7.51 10.03 -22.03
N ALA A 18 8.48 10.76 -22.58
CA ALA A 18 8.71 10.88 -24.02
C ALA A 18 9.36 9.64 -24.65
N GLY A 19 9.82 8.68 -23.84
CA GLY A 19 10.51 7.47 -24.29
C GLY A 19 12.01 7.67 -24.57
N ASP A 20 12.57 8.83 -24.25
CA ASP A 20 14.01 9.11 -24.37
C ASP A 20 14.76 8.58 -23.14
N ILE A 21 14.90 7.25 -23.10
CA ILE A 21 15.46 6.54 -21.95
C ILE A 21 16.96 6.83 -21.77
N ASP A 22 17.69 7.01 -22.86
CA ASP A 22 19.16 7.20 -22.82
C ASP A 22 19.54 8.55 -22.20
N HIS A 23 18.89 9.64 -22.64
CA HIS A 23 19.13 10.96 -22.06
C HIS A 23 18.64 11.02 -20.60
N ALA A 24 17.48 10.43 -20.31
CA ALA A 24 16.97 10.36 -18.95
C ALA A 24 17.95 9.63 -18.01
N THR A 25 18.45 8.46 -18.43
CA THR A 25 19.35 7.64 -17.61
C THR A 25 20.67 8.37 -17.36
N THR A 26 21.20 9.08 -18.36
CA THR A 26 22.42 9.90 -18.21
C THR A 26 22.26 10.98 -17.13
N LEU A 27 21.11 11.67 -17.10
CA LEU A 27 20.81 12.67 -16.07
C LEU A 27 20.63 12.01 -14.69
N LEU A 28 19.90 10.90 -14.63
CA LEU A 28 19.63 10.17 -13.40
C LEU A 28 20.92 9.60 -12.78
N ASP A 29 21.85 9.08 -13.57
CA ASP A 29 23.16 8.58 -13.10
C ASP A 29 24.03 9.66 -12.44
N GLN A 30 23.81 10.93 -12.77
CA GLN A 30 24.47 12.04 -12.07
C GLN A 30 23.78 12.31 -10.73
N LEU A 31 22.45 12.18 -10.68
CA LEU A 31 21.65 12.41 -9.48
C LEU A 31 21.82 11.32 -8.42
N THR A 32 22.07 10.06 -8.82
CA THR A 32 22.35 8.95 -7.89
C THR A 32 23.62 9.16 -7.06
N ARG A 33 24.54 9.99 -7.53
CA ARG A 33 25.82 10.33 -6.85
C ARG A 33 25.72 11.55 -5.93
N GLN A 34 24.56 12.19 -5.85
CA GLN A 34 24.36 13.34 -4.96
C GLN A 34 24.38 12.89 -3.49
N PRO A 35 24.90 13.74 -2.57
CA PRO A 35 24.90 13.42 -1.14
C PRO A 35 23.50 13.46 -0.51
N ASP A 36 22.56 14.15 -1.16
CA ASP A 36 21.17 14.18 -0.73
C ASP A 36 20.49 12.83 -1.03
N ARG A 37 20.22 12.08 0.05
CA ARG A 37 19.64 10.74 0.01
C ARG A 37 18.25 10.68 -0.63
N ASP A 38 17.47 11.75 -0.52
CA ASP A 38 16.14 11.80 -1.15
C ASP A 38 16.28 11.90 -2.67
N VAL A 39 17.19 12.77 -3.14
CA VAL A 39 17.49 12.93 -4.57
C VAL A 39 18.07 11.65 -5.14
N ALA A 40 19.08 11.07 -4.48
CA ALA A 40 19.71 9.84 -4.95
C ALA A 40 18.72 8.66 -4.97
N GLY A 41 17.92 8.48 -3.91
CA GLY A 41 16.92 7.44 -3.83
C GLY A 41 15.83 7.59 -4.90
N GLU A 42 15.36 8.81 -5.16
CA GLU A 42 14.39 9.08 -6.22
C GLU A 42 14.95 8.80 -7.62
N ALA A 43 16.20 9.17 -7.86
CA ALA A 43 16.88 8.87 -9.12
C ALA A 43 16.98 7.35 -9.36
N TRP A 44 17.36 6.58 -8.33
CA TRP A 44 17.40 5.12 -8.40
C TRP A 44 16.02 4.48 -8.67
N LEU A 45 14.95 5.02 -8.08
CA LEU A 45 13.58 4.57 -8.37
C LEU A 45 13.20 4.77 -9.84
N LEU A 46 13.58 5.92 -10.42
CA LEU A 46 13.31 6.23 -11.82
C LEU A 46 14.13 5.36 -12.78
N ILE A 47 15.42 5.11 -12.48
CA ILE A 47 16.26 4.16 -13.24
C ILE A 47 15.64 2.77 -13.22
N GLY A 48 15.22 2.29 -12.05
CA GLY A 48 14.60 0.97 -11.95
C GLY A 48 13.28 0.88 -12.72
N ALA A 49 12.45 1.93 -12.69
CA ALA A 49 11.24 1.99 -13.50
C ALA A 49 11.52 2.03 -15.01
N ALA A 50 12.56 2.75 -15.43
CA ALA A 50 12.98 2.82 -16.82
C ALA A 50 13.43 1.44 -17.33
N ARG A 51 14.33 0.77 -16.59
CA ARG A 51 14.84 -0.56 -16.92
C ARG A 51 13.74 -1.62 -16.95
N TYR A 52 12.81 -1.57 -16.00
CA TYR A 52 11.67 -2.48 -15.99
C TYR A 52 10.78 -2.31 -17.24
N ARG A 53 10.58 -1.07 -17.72
CA ARG A 53 9.83 -0.82 -18.97
C ARG A 53 10.54 -1.33 -20.22
N THR A 54 11.86 -1.49 -20.18
CA THR A 54 12.68 -2.02 -21.28
C THR A 54 13.02 -3.50 -21.10
N ASP A 55 12.28 -4.23 -20.25
CA ASP A 55 12.45 -5.66 -19.98
C ASP A 55 13.80 -6.04 -19.32
N ASP A 56 14.54 -5.06 -18.78
CA ASP A 56 15.74 -5.29 -17.98
C ASP A 56 15.35 -5.45 -16.51
N GLU A 57 14.71 -6.58 -16.18
CA GLU A 57 14.24 -6.86 -14.82
C GLU A 57 15.39 -6.96 -13.81
N ALA A 58 16.54 -7.52 -14.20
CA ALA A 58 17.71 -7.66 -13.34
C ALA A 58 18.32 -6.29 -13.00
N GLY A 59 18.48 -5.43 -14.00
CA GLY A 59 18.94 -4.07 -13.80
C GLY A 59 17.93 -3.20 -13.05
N ALA A 60 16.63 -3.45 -13.20
CA ALA A 60 15.59 -2.81 -12.41
C ALA A 60 15.66 -3.19 -10.92
N LEU A 61 15.82 -4.49 -10.64
CA LEU A 61 15.97 -5.00 -9.29
C LEU A 61 17.19 -4.38 -8.58
N ALA A 62 18.33 -4.33 -9.27
CA ALA A 62 19.54 -3.70 -8.74
C ALA A 62 19.32 -2.21 -8.42
N ALA A 63 18.68 -1.46 -9.32
CA ALA A 63 18.37 -0.05 -9.08
C ALA A 63 17.40 0.14 -7.90
N TRP A 64 16.39 -0.72 -7.73
CA TRP A 64 15.48 -0.64 -6.59
C TRP A 64 16.14 -1.04 -5.26
N GLN A 65 17.12 -1.95 -5.28
CA GLN A 65 17.95 -2.24 -4.10
C GLN A 65 18.79 -1.02 -3.72
N GLU A 66 19.40 -0.33 -4.68
CA GLU A 66 20.11 0.92 -4.42
C GLU A 66 19.18 2.02 -3.88
N ALA A 67 17.95 2.14 -4.40
CA ALA A 67 16.96 3.06 -3.85
C ALA A 67 16.61 2.74 -2.39
N ALA A 68 16.52 1.45 -2.03
CA ALA A 68 16.30 1.02 -0.65
C ALA A 68 17.50 1.34 0.25
N ASN A 69 18.72 1.18 -0.26
CA ASN A 69 19.96 1.42 0.45
C ASN A 69 20.31 2.91 0.61
N ALA A 70 19.86 3.77 -0.31
CA ALA A 70 20.06 5.21 -0.27
C ALA A 70 19.54 5.84 1.05
N GLY A 71 18.53 5.22 1.67
CA GLY A 71 18.10 5.58 3.03
C GLY A 71 17.41 6.93 3.14
N GLY A 72 16.94 7.50 2.02
CA GLY A 72 16.06 8.67 2.00
C GLY A 72 14.64 8.34 2.46
N SER A 73 13.80 9.37 2.55
CA SER A 73 12.37 9.28 2.86
C SER A 73 11.61 8.30 1.95
N ASN A 74 12.06 8.13 0.71
CA ASN A 74 11.47 7.24 -0.29
C ASN A 74 12.09 5.84 -0.33
N ALA A 75 13.04 5.49 0.56
CA ALA A 75 13.71 4.18 0.55
C ALA A 75 12.74 2.99 0.69
N TRP A 76 11.60 3.19 1.36
CA TRP A 76 10.55 2.18 1.47
C TRP A 76 9.95 1.78 0.11
N LEU A 77 9.90 2.69 -0.87
CA LEU A 77 9.45 2.39 -2.23
C LEU A 77 10.42 1.43 -2.91
N GLY A 78 11.73 1.61 -2.73
CA GLY A 78 12.75 0.69 -3.24
C GLY A 78 12.54 -0.72 -2.69
N SER A 79 12.40 -0.84 -1.36
CA SER A 79 12.11 -2.11 -0.70
C SER A 79 10.80 -2.76 -1.19
N ARG A 80 9.76 -1.94 -1.41
CA ARG A 80 8.47 -2.41 -1.96
C ARG A 80 8.64 -2.95 -3.38
N ARG A 81 9.39 -2.27 -4.25
CA ARG A 81 9.63 -2.72 -5.64
C ARG A 81 10.46 -4.00 -5.69
N VAL A 82 11.50 -4.10 -4.85
CA VAL A 82 12.26 -5.35 -4.65
C VAL A 82 11.32 -6.49 -4.26
N ALA A 83 10.43 -6.26 -3.30
CA ALA A 83 9.44 -7.26 -2.89
C ALA A 83 8.50 -7.65 -4.04
N GLU A 84 7.99 -6.68 -4.81
CA GLU A 84 7.14 -6.94 -5.98
C GLU A 84 7.84 -7.81 -7.02
N GLN A 85 9.13 -7.57 -7.29
CA GLN A 85 9.91 -8.41 -8.20
C GLN A 85 10.11 -9.82 -7.64
N LEU A 86 10.47 -9.96 -6.36
CA LEU A 86 10.63 -11.27 -5.71
C LEU A 86 9.34 -12.10 -5.75
N VAL A 87 8.16 -11.46 -5.68
CA VAL A 87 6.87 -12.15 -5.89
C VAL A 87 6.76 -12.70 -7.31
N ARG A 88 7.16 -11.94 -8.35
CA ARG A 88 7.15 -12.42 -9.73
C ARG A 88 8.11 -13.59 -9.93
N ASP A 89 9.28 -13.53 -9.30
CA ASP A 89 10.28 -14.60 -9.31
C ASP A 89 9.86 -15.84 -8.50
N GLY A 90 8.73 -15.81 -7.80
CA GLY A 90 8.26 -16.91 -6.93
C GLY A 90 9.02 -17.04 -5.59
N LYS A 91 9.90 -16.08 -5.26
CA LYS A 91 10.69 -16.05 -4.01
C LYS A 91 9.88 -15.42 -2.88
N LEU A 92 8.80 -16.10 -2.48
CA LEU A 92 7.78 -15.53 -1.60
C LEU A 92 8.29 -15.17 -0.20
N GLU A 93 9.17 -15.98 0.39
CA GLU A 93 9.74 -15.69 1.72
C GLU A 93 10.67 -14.46 1.70
N ASP A 94 11.51 -14.34 0.67
CA ASP A 94 12.35 -13.16 0.47
C ASP A 94 11.49 -11.91 0.23
N ALA A 95 10.40 -12.05 -0.53
CA ALA A 95 9.44 -10.98 -0.76
C ALA A 95 8.79 -10.51 0.55
N ILE A 96 8.44 -11.42 1.46
CA ILE A 96 7.92 -11.07 2.80
C ILE A 96 8.98 -10.25 3.56
N GLY A 97 10.26 -10.65 3.50
CA GLY A 97 11.37 -9.89 4.08
C GLY A 97 11.44 -8.46 3.55
N ALA A 98 11.43 -8.30 2.22
CA ALA A 98 11.48 -6.98 1.57
C ALA A 98 10.24 -6.12 1.84
N TYR A 99 9.04 -6.70 1.92
CA TYR A 99 7.84 -5.95 2.32
C TYR A 99 7.88 -5.52 3.79
N ARG A 100 8.44 -6.32 4.70
CA ARG A 100 8.67 -5.89 6.09
C ARG A 100 9.65 -4.72 6.16
N GLU A 101 10.66 -4.73 5.30
CA GLU A 101 11.61 -3.63 5.16
C GLU A 101 10.93 -2.33 4.72
N ALA A 102 10.05 -2.43 3.71
CA ALA A 102 9.23 -1.33 3.26
C ALA A 102 8.31 -0.82 4.39
N ASP A 103 7.60 -1.72 5.06
CA ASP A 103 6.66 -1.38 6.13
C ASP A 103 7.31 -0.59 7.29
N ARG A 104 8.54 -0.95 7.67
CA ARG A 104 9.27 -0.27 8.75
C ARG A 104 9.52 1.21 8.44
N ARG A 105 9.74 1.55 7.17
CA ARG A 105 10.06 2.91 6.71
C ARG A 105 8.88 3.65 6.10
N ALA A 106 7.81 2.95 5.75
CA ALA A 106 6.67 3.54 5.07
C ALA A 106 5.91 4.55 5.95
N PRO A 107 5.37 5.62 5.35
CA PRO A 107 4.39 6.50 5.96
C PRO A 107 3.14 5.75 6.47
N PRO A 108 2.42 6.25 7.50
CA PRO A 108 1.30 5.54 8.12
C PRO A 108 0.18 5.11 7.18
N ASP A 109 -0.13 5.93 6.17
CA ASP A 109 -1.12 5.72 5.12
C ASP A 109 -0.76 4.56 4.18
N GLU A 110 0.54 4.35 3.93
CA GLU A 110 1.05 3.29 3.05
C GLU A 110 1.23 1.93 3.77
N ARG A 111 1.29 1.92 5.10
CA ARG A 111 1.47 0.68 5.89
C ARG A 111 0.31 -0.29 5.76
N GLY A 112 -0.91 0.20 5.59
CA GLY A 112 -2.11 -0.63 5.42
C GLY A 112 -2.03 -1.53 4.18
N PRO A 113 -1.84 -0.95 2.98
CA PRO A 113 -1.59 -1.68 1.74
C PRO A 113 -0.40 -2.67 1.83
N ILE A 114 0.72 -2.26 2.44
CA ILE A 114 1.89 -3.14 2.60
C ILE A 114 1.55 -4.33 3.52
N ALA A 115 0.88 -4.08 4.65
CA ALA A 115 0.42 -5.13 5.55
C ALA A 115 -0.51 -6.13 4.85
N ASN A 116 -1.42 -5.64 4.00
CA ASN A 116 -2.32 -6.50 3.22
C ASN A 116 -1.54 -7.42 2.27
N ARG A 117 -0.49 -6.90 1.63
CA ARG A 117 0.36 -7.69 0.73
C ARG A 117 1.14 -8.75 1.49
N ILE A 118 1.72 -8.41 2.65
CA ILE A 118 2.38 -9.37 3.55
C ILE A 118 1.37 -10.46 4.00
N ALA A 119 0.14 -10.08 4.33
CA ALA A 119 -0.89 -11.01 4.78
C ALA A 119 -1.21 -12.07 3.71
N TRP A 120 -1.37 -11.65 2.46
CA TRP A 120 -1.59 -12.58 1.34
C TRP A 120 -0.40 -13.50 1.11
N LEU A 121 0.82 -12.98 1.13
CA LEU A 121 2.02 -13.81 0.98
C LEU A 121 2.16 -14.83 2.12
N LEU A 122 1.90 -14.43 3.37
CA LEU A 122 1.90 -15.35 4.50
C LEU A 122 0.85 -16.44 4.36
N LYS A 123 -0.31 -16.16 3.75
CA LYS A 123 -1.32 -17.18 3.47
C LYS A 123 -0.81 -18.17 2.41
N GLU A 124 -0.22 -17.66 1.34
CA GLU A 124 0.34 -18.47 0.25
C GLU A 124 1.47 -19.39 0.75
N THR A 125 2.26 -18.93 1.73
CA THR A 125 3.33 -19.74 2.32
C THR A 125 2.91 -20.56 3.56
N GLY A 126 1.60 -20.68 3.84
CA GLY A 126 1.06 -21.54 4.90
C GLY A 126 1.09 -20.97 6.33
N HIS A 127 1.41 -19.69 6.49
CA HIS A 127 1.48 -18.99 7.78
C HIS A 127 0.15 -18.32 8.16
N ASP A 128 -0.93 -19.10 8.25
CA ASP A 128 -2.31 -18.60 8.45
C ASP A 128 -2.49 -17.69 9.69
N PHE A 129 -1.90 -18.08 10.82
CA PHE A 129 -2.01 -17.28 12.05
C PHE A 129 -1.33 -15.92 11.92
N ALA A 130 -0.13 -15.89 11.32
CA ALA A 130 0.60 -14.65 11.10
C ALA A 130 -0.10 -13.76 10.06
N SER A 131 -0.70 -14.38 9.03
CA SER A 131 -1.51 -13.69 8.01
C SER A 131 -2.69 -12.94 8.63
N ARG A 132 -3.46 -13.56 9.52
CA ARG A 132 -4.60 -12.94 10.22
C ARG A 132 -4.20 -11.67 10.96
N ARG A 133 -3.06 -11.68 11.67
CA ARG A 133 -2.55 -10.49 12.36
C ARG A 133 -2.26 -9.35 11.38
N GLN A 134 -1.70 -9.66 10.21
CA GLN A 134 -1.39 -8.65 9.19
C GLN A 134 -2.65 -8.11 8.50
N PHE A 135 -3.65 -8.94 8.21
CA PHE A 135 -4.95 -8.46 7.73
C PHE A 135 -5.65 -7.53 8.72
N ASN A 136 -5.58 -7.85 10.02
CA ASN A 136 -6.12 -6.96 11.05
C ASN A 136 -5.41 -5.61 11.07
N ARG A 137 -4.08 -5.61 10.92
CA ARG A 137 -3.29 -4.39 10.85
C ARG A 137 -3.59 -3.57 9.58
N ALA A 138 -3.78 -4.23 8.44
CA ALA A 138 -4.08 -3.59 7.17
C ALA A 138 -5.37 -2.76 7.19
N ARG A 139 -6.37 -3.18 7.99
CA ARG A 139 -7.66 -2.47 8.12
C ARG A 139 -7.57 -1.16 8.91
N GLY A 140 -6.46 -0.91 9.63
CA GLY A 140 -6.25 0.32 10.38
C GLY A 140 -7.41 0.68 11.34
N ALA A 141 -7.59 1.98 11.62
CA ALA A 141 -8.67 2.49 12.47
C ALA A 141 -10.09 2.23 11.92
N TYR A 142 -10.23 2.04 10.60
CA TYR A 142 -11.51 1.63 9.98
C TYR A 142 -11.97 0.24 10.44
N GLY A 143 -11.03 -0.63 10.81
CA GLY A 143 -11.35 -1.92 11.43
C GLY A 143 -12.15 -1.79 12.75
N SER A 144 -11.96 -0.70 13.50
CA SER A 144 -12.72 -0.39 14.73
C SER A 144 -14.10 0.22 14.46
N TYR A 145 -14.24 1.08 13.43
CA TYR A 145 -15.53 1.72 13.13
C TYR A 145 -16.56 0.77 12.54
N ALA A 146 -16.14 -0.24 11.80
CA ALA A 146 -17.06 -1.24 11.23
C ALA A 146 -17.94 -1.89 12.30
N ALA A 147 -17.38 -2.22 13.48
CA ALA A 147 -18.15 -2.81 14.57
C ALA A 147 -19.23 -1.85 15.10
N TYR A 148 -18.90 -0.57 15.30
CA TYR A 148 -19.86 0.44 15.76
C TYR A 148 -20.96 0.71 14.75
N VAL A 149 -20.63 0.77 13.45
CA VAL A 149 -21.62 0.95 12.38
C VAL A 149 -22.54 -0.27 12.30
N THR A 150 -21.99 -1.48 12.34
CA THR A 150 -22.79 -2.72 12.36
C THR A 150 -23.71 -2.76 13.59
N TRP A 151 -23.19 -2.48 14.78
CA TRP A 151 -24.01 -2.43 16.00
C TRP A 151 -25.07 -1.34 15.95
N GLY A 152 -24.76 -0.16 15.40
CA GLY A 152 -25.71 0.93 15.21
C GLY A 152 -26.84 0.55 14.25
N LEU A 153 -26.52 -0.07 13.11
CA LEU A 153 -27.52 -0.56 12.16
C LEU A 153 -28.41 -1.63 12.78
N ILE A 154 -27.83 -2.60 13.50
CA ILE A 154 -28.59 -3.62 14.22
C ILE A 154 -29.53 -2.99 15.24
N ALA A 155 -29.05 -2.03 16.05
CA ALA A 155 -29.86 -1.34 17.04
C ALA A 155 -31.03 -0.57 16.41
N ILE A 156 -30.80 0.09 15.27
CA ILE A 156 -31.84 0.78 14.51
C ILE A 156 -32.88 -0.22 14.00
N CYS A 157 -32.45 -1.32 13.36
CA CYS A 157 -33.37 -2.35 12.87
C CYS A 157 -34.22 -2.95 14.00
N VAL A 158 -33.60 -3.28 15.13
CA VAL A 158 -34.32 -3.79 16.31
C VAL A 158 -35.28 -2.73 16.86
N GLY A 159 -34.88 -1.47 16.94
CA GLY A 159 -35.73 -0.37 17.39
C GLY A 159 -36.96 -0.17 16.51
N VAL A 160 -36.78 -0.15 15.18
CA VAL A 160 -37.89 -0.07 14.21
C VAL A 160 -38.85 -1.24 14.39
N TYR A 161 -38.34 -2.46 14.51
CA TYR A 161 -39.16 -3.65 14.74
C TYR A 161 -39.96 -3.58 16.05
N VAL A 162 -39.34 -3.13 17.14
CA VAL A 162 -40.01 -2.97 18.44
C VAL A 162 -41.11 -1.90 18.37
N ILE A 163 -40.87 -0.78 17.68
CA ILE A 163 -41.87 0.27 17.49
C ILE A 163 -43.05 -0.24 16.66
N ASP A 164 -42.78 -0.88 15.52
CA ASP A 164 -43.80 -1.45 14.64
C ASP A 164 -44.68 -2.47 15.37
N THR A 165 -44.06 -3.41 16.10
CA THR A 165 -44.80 -4.40 16.90
C THR A 165 -45.61 -3.78 18.04
N ALA A 166 -45.13 -2.72 18.69
CA ALA A 166 -45.88 -2.00 19.71
C ALA A 166 -47.11 -1.27 19.12
N LEU A 167 -46.95 -0.60 17.97
CA LEU A 167 -48.03 0.07 17.26
C LEU A 167 -49.08 -0.93 16.74
N ALA A 168 -48.65 -2.07 16.19
CA ALA A 168 -49.55 -3.12 15.72
C ALA A 168 -50.36 -3.77 16.86
N ARG A 169 -49.76 -3.94 18.05
CA ARG A 169 -50.49 -4.41 19.25
C ARG A 169 -51.46 -3.37 19.80
N GLY A 170 -51.12 -2.09 19.71
CA GLY A 170 -52.03 -1.00 20.07
C GLY A 170 -53.25 -0.91 19.15
N ALA A 171 -53.07 -1.19 17.85
CA ALA A 171 -54.16 -1.21 16.87
C ALA A 171 -55.12 -2.41 17.04
N ASN A 172 -54.62 -3.56 17.49
CA ASN A 172 -55.41 -4.79 17.71
C ASN A 172 -56.08 -4.88 19.10
N GLY A 173 -55.91 -3.86 19.96
CA GLY A 173 -56.47 -3.82 21.33
C GLY A 173 -57.83 -3.13 21.46
N GLY A 174 -58.54 -2.85 20.36
CA GLY A 174 -59.90 -2.30 20.40
C GLY A 174 -60.91 -3.34 20.92
N PRO A 175 -61.83 -2.99 21.84
CA PRO A 175 -62.74 -3.95 22.44
C PRO A 175 -63.64 -4.59 21.37
N LEU A 176 -63.69 -5.92 21.38
CA LEU A 176 -64.72 -6.71 20.72
C LEU A 176 -66.07 -6.39 21.38
N THR A 177 -66.70 -5.30 20.96
CA THR A 177 -68.12 -5.03 21.23
C THR A 177 -68.85 -4.91 19.92
N GLN A 178 -69.64 -5.95 19.63
CA GLN A 178 -71.02 -6.00 19.08
C GLN A 178 -71.17 -7.37 18.40
N ALA A 179 -71.91 -8.31 19.00
CA ALA A 179 -73.38 -8.41 19.03
C ALA A 179 -73.95 -8.70 17.64
#